data_AF-A0A9D1G945-F1
#
_entry.id   AF-A0A9D1G945-F1
#
_cell.length_a   1.000
_cell.length_b   1.000
_cell.length_c   1.000
_cell.angle_alpha   90.00
_cell.angle_beta   90.00
_cell.angle_gamma   90.00
#
_symmetry.space_group_name_H-M   'P 1'
#
loop_
_entity.id
_entity.type
_entity.pdbx_description
1 polymer ?
#
loop_
_entity_poly.entity_id
_entity_poly.type
_entity_poly.pdbx_seq_one_letter_code
_entity_poly.pdbx_strand_id
1 'polypeptide(L)'
;VIIVSIEDLEYGRKAEVNTGVNLTELADLMRYYGAYNAANFDGGGSTQLLVNQNNIMTVKVRSSDYGEAYFVENSRRVMNTIMVVSK
;
A
#
# COMPACT_ATOMS: atom_id res chain seq x y z
N VAL A 1 6.79 2.79 15.37
CA VAL A 1 5.99 1.84 14.57
C VAL A 1 6.27 2.14 13.12
N ILE A 2 6.57 1.13 12.32
CA ILE A 2 6.79 1.27 10.87
C ILE A 2 5.57 0.67 10.19
N ILE A 3 4.93 1.44 9.31
CA ILE A 3 3.87 0.97 8.43
C ILE A 3 4.38 1.16 7.01
N VAL A 4 4.37 0.08 6.24
CA VAL A 4 4.85 0.08 4.85
C VAL A 4 3.67 -0.22 3.94
N SER A 5 3.57 0.54 2.86
CA SER A 5 2.65 0.30 1.74
C SER A 5 3.47 0.29 0.47
N ILE A 6 3.38 -0.77 -0.32
CA ILE A 6 4.15 -0.94 -1.56
C ILE A 6 3.16 -0.93 -2.72
N GLU A 7 3.41 -0.06 -3.69
CA GLU A 7 2.62 0.02 -4.90
C GLU A 7 2.96 -1.16 -5.82
N ASP A 8 1.92 -1.83 -6.33
CA ASP A 8 2.00 -2.79 -7.43
C ASP A 8 1.21 -2.20 -8.60
N LEU A 9 1.89 -1.88 -9.71
CA LEU A 9 1.26 -1.15 -10.82
C LEU A 9 0.41 -2.06 -11.71
N GLU A 10 0.61 -3.39 -11.67
CA GLU A 10 -0.10 -4.33 -12.54
C GLU A 10 -0.35 -5.70 -11.87
N TYR A 11 -1.38 -5.77 -11.03
CA TYR A 11 -1.81 -7.07 -10.50
C TYR A 11 -2.44 -7.93 -11.61
N GLY A 12 -1.83 -9.09 -11.87
CA GLY A 12 -2.33 -10.06 -12.86
C GLY A 12 -2.05 -9.71 -14.32
N ARG A 13 -1.24 -8.69 -14.61
CA ARG A 13 -0.69 -8.40 -15.95
C ARG A 13 0.84 -8.37 -15.89
N LYS A 14 1.48 -8.51 -17.06
CA LYS A 14 2.94 -8.49 -17.14
C LYS A 14 3.41 -7.04 -17.08
N ALA A 15 3.64 -6.55 -15.86
CA ALA A 15 4.17 -5.21 -15.63
C ALA A 15 5.55 -5.03 -16.24
N GLU A 16 5.72 -3.99 -17.06
CA GLU A 16 7.04 -3.52 -17.49
C GLU A 16 7.70 -2.64 -16.42
N VAL A 17 6.91 -2.05 -15.52
CA VAL A 17 7.38 -1.13 -14.49
C VAL A 17 6.64 -1.41 -13.17
N ASN A 18 7.42 -1.75 -12.13
CA ASN A 18 7.02 -2.02 -10.74
C ASN A 18 6.12 -3.26 -10.51
N THR A 19 6.73 -4.34 -10.01
CA THR A 19 6.12 -5.65 -9.78
C THR A 19 5.67 -5.89 -8.34
N GLY A 20 5.56 -4.84 -7.52
CA GLY A 20 5.44 -5.01 -6.07
C GLY A 20 6.62 -5.81 -5.51
N VAL A 21 6.40 -6.56 -4.43
CA VAL A 21 7.41 -7.45 -3.83
C VAL A 21 6.79 -8.77 -3.40
N ASN A 22 7.57 -9.84 -3.41
CA ASN A 22 7.19 -11.09 -2.75
C ASN A 22 7.43 -11.01 -1.22
N LEU A 23 6.95 -12.02 -0.47
CA LEU A 23 7.05 -12.02 1.00
C LEU A 23 8.49 -12.03 1.53
N THR A 24 9.43 -12.67 0.81
CA THR A 24 10.85 -12.72 1.20
C THR A 24 11.49 -11.34 1.03
N GLU A 25 11.24 -10.70 -0.12
CA GLU A 25 11.69 -9.33 -0.40
C GLU A 25 11.08 -8.33 0.60
N LEU A 26 9.80 -8.48 0.94
CA LEU A 26 9.15 -7.68 1.98
C LEU A 26 9.82 -7.89 3.34
N ALA A 27 10.14 -9.13 3.72
CA ALA A 27 10.81 -9.42 4.98
C ALA A 27 12.21 -8.78 5.03
N ASP A 28 12.97 -8.86 3.94
CA ASP A 28 14.28 -8.21 3.82
C ASP A 28 14.17 -6.67 3.88
N LEU A 29 13.15 -6.09 3.24
CA LEU A 29 12.87 -4.66 3.32
C LEU A 29 12.54 -4.23 4.76
N MET A 30 11.66 -4.97 5.44
CA MET A 30 11.29 -4.67 6.83
C MET A 30 12.51 -4.78 7.77
N ARG A 31 13.35 -5.79 7.57
CA ARG A 31 14.62 -5.96 8.30
C ARG A 31 15.58 -4.81 8.03
N TYR A 32 15.71 -4.38 6.77
CA TYR A 32 16.56 -3.25 6.38
C TYR A 32 16.15 -1.95 7.08
N TYR A 33 14.85 -1.69 7.19
CA TYR A 33 14.31 -0.55 7.95
C TYR A 33 14.38 -0.71 9.48
N GLY A 34 14.95 -1.81 9.99
CA GLY A 34 15.18 -2.03 11.42
C GLY A 34 13.97 -2.61 12.16
N ALA A 35 12.99 -3.20 11.47
CA ALA A 35 11.91 -3.91 12.14
C ALA A 35 12.43 -5.23 12.74
N TYR A 36 12.36 -5.36 14.07
CA TYR A 36 12.69 -6.62 14.77
C TYR A 36 11.55 -7.65 14.65
N ASN A 37 10.30 -7.18 14.81
CA ASN A 37 9.08 -7.95 14.55
C ASN A 37 8.29 -7.27 13.44
N ALA A 38 7.80 -8.05 12.48
CA ALA A 38 6.97 -7.56 11.39
C ALA A 38 5.86 -8.58 11.08
N ALA A 39 4.73 -8.09 10.61
CA ALA A 39 3.61 -8.91 10.14
C ALA A 39 3.13 -8.36 8.80
N ASN A 40 2.83 -9.26 7.86
CA ASN A 40 2.18 -8.89 6.62
C ASN A 40 0.67 -8.69 6.84
N PHE A 41 0.09 -7.71 6.17
CA PHE A 41 -1.36 -7.46 6.14
C PHE A 41 -1.94 -7.83 4.76
N ASP A 42 -3.13 -7.35 4.45
CA ASP A 42 -3.74 -7.55 3.13
C ASP A 42 -2.89 -6.91 2.01
N GLY A 43 -2.93 -7.52 0.82
CA GLY A 43 -2.03 -7.22 -0.30
C GLY A 43 -2.75 -6.96 -1.63
N GLY A 44 -1.98 -6.96 -2.73
CA GLY A 44 -2.52 -6.78 -4.09
C GLY A 44 -3.35 -5.49 -4.22
N GLY A 45 -4.54 -5.61 -4.81
CA GLY A 45 -5.47 -4.48 -5.00
C GLY A 45 -5.94 -3.80 -3.72
N SER A 46 -5.81 -4.46 -2.57
CA SER A 46 -6.17 -3.86 -1.29
C SER A 46 -5.11 -2.91 -0.75
N THR A 47 -3.84 -3.04 -1.18
CA THR A 47 -2.73 -2.21 -0.68
C THR A 47 -2.90 -0.77 -1.12
N GLN A 48 -3.12 0.13 -0.16
CA GLN A 48 -3.35 1.54 -0.43
C GLN A 48 -2.81 2.39 0.72
N LEU A 49 -2.29 3.58 0.38
CA LEU A 49 -1.90 4.60 1.34
C LEU A 49 -2.55 5.91 0.98
N LEU A 50 -3.38 6.42 1.89
CA LEU A 50 -4.02 7.71 1.77
C LEU A 50 -3.49 8.64 2.85
N VAL A 51 -3.17 9.88 2.48
CA VAL A 51 -2.66 10.91 3.41
C VAL A 51 -3.61 12.10 3.45
N ASN A 52 -4.12 12.41 4.64
CA ASN A 52 -5.01 13.55 4.87
C ASN A 52 -4.16 14.75 5.28
N GLN A 53 -4.21 15.80 4.46
CA GLN A 53 -3.61 17.08 4.77
C GLN A 53 -4.69 18.14 4.69
N ASN A 54 -4.98 18.80 5.81
CA ASN A 54 -5.95 19.89 5.88
C ASN A 54 -7.34 19.53 5.32
N ASN A 55 -7.88 18.37 5.71
CA ASN A 55 -9.16 17.82 5.24
C ASN A 55 -9.21 17.45 3.75
N ILE A 56 -8.06 17.36 3.10
CA ILE A 56 -7.96 16.89 1.71
C ILE A 56 -7.31 15.51 1.73
N MET A 57 -8.05 14.51 1.24
CA MET A 57 -7.51 13.16 1.07
C MET A 57 -6.77 13.01 -0.25
N THR A 58 -5.53 12.51 -0.17
CA THR A 58 -4.72 12.20 -1.35
C THR A 58 -4.24 10.76 -1.33
N VAL A 59 -4.29 10.09 -2.48
CA VAL A 59 -3.71 8.75 -2.68
C VAL A 59 -2.20 8.90 -2.90
N LYS A 60 -1.40 8.16 -2.12
CA LYS A 60 0.06 8.09 -2.23
C LYS A 60 0.55 6.73 -2.73
N VAL A 61 -0.18 5.67 -2.39
CA VAL A 61 -0.03 4.34 -2.98
C VAL A 61 -1.40 3.93 -3.46
N ARG A 62 -1.53 3.71 -4.77
CA ARG A 62 -2.80 3.36 -5.42
C ARG A 62 -3.06 1.87 -5.36
N SER A 63 -4.35 1.51 -5.43
CA SER A 63 -4.78 0.13 -5.66
C SER A 63 -4.35 -0.35 -7.03
N SER A 64 -3.96 -1.62 -7.12
CA SER A 64 -3.60 -2.28 -8.39
C SER A 64 -4.80 -2.69 -9.26
N ASP A 65 -6.05 -2.48 -8.81
CA ASP A 65 -7.24 -2.99 -9.50
C ASP A 65 -7.53 -2.24 -10.82
N TYR A 66 -7.35 -0.91 -10.88
CA TYR A 66 -7.68 -0.10 -12.08
C TYR A 66 -6.83 1.19 -12.21
N GLY A 67 -6.63 1.67 -13.45
CA GLY A 67 -5.74 2.80 -13.79
C GLY A 67 -6.12 4.16 -13.19
N GLU A 68 -7.37 4.34 -12.74
CA GLU A 68 -7.89 5.57 -12.12
C GLU A 68 -7.86 5.53 -10.57
N ALA A 69 -7.20 4.53 -9.97
CA ALA A 69 -7.09 4.40 -8.51
C ALA A 69 -6.22 5.49 -7.82
N TYR A 70 -5.86 6.56 -8.55
CA TYR A 70 -5.31 7.78 -7.99
C TYR A 70 -6.38 8.66 -7.31
N PHE A 71 -7.66 8.41 -7.62
CA PHE A 71 -8.81 9.06 -7.00
C PHE A 71 -9.39 8.16 -5.91
N VAL A 72 -9.71 8.75 -4.75
CA VAL A 72 -10.12 8.02 -3.54
C VAL A 72 -11.41 7.25 -3.75
N GLU A 73 -12.34 7.80 -4.54
CA GLU A 73 -13.62 7.20 -4.91
C GLU A 73 -13.48 5.94 -5.78
N ASN A 74 -12.37 5.81 -6.50
CA ASN A 74 -12.10 4.70 -7.42
C ASN A 74 -11.24 3.61 -6.78
N SER A 75 -10.77 3.84 -5.56
CA SER A 75 -9.93 2.91 -4.81
C SER A 75 -10.73 1.70 -4.30
N ARG A 76 -10.09 0.53 -4.20
CA ARG A 76 -10.74 -0.72 -3.74
C ARG A 76 -11.28 -0.54 -2.32
N ARG A 77 -12.54 -0.93 -2.10
CA ARG A 77 -13.13 -1.02 -0.76
C ARG A 77 -12.54 -2.22 -0.02
N VAL A 78 -12.06 -1.99 1.20
CA VAL A 78 -11.47 -3.01 2.08
C VAL A 78 -12.31 -3.19 3.34
N MET A 79 -12.14 -4.33 4.02
CA MET A 79 -12.92 -4.67 5.23
C MET A 79 -12.56 -3.78 6.42
N ASN A 80 -11.27 -3.47 6.58
CA ASN A 80 -10.73 -2.70 7.70
C ASN A 80 -9.49 -1.91 7.27
N THR A 81 -9.23 -0.81 7.99
CA THR A 81 -8.13 0.10 7.70
C THR A 81 -7.35 0.43 8.98
N ILE A 82 -6.03 0.59 8.88
CA ILE A 82 -5.22 1.16 9.94
C ILE A 82 -5.21 2.68 9.78
N MET A 83 -5.68 3.41 10.79
CA MET A 83 -5.68 4.86 10.80
C MET A 83 -4.62 5.39 11.77
N VAL A 84 -3.70 6.21 11.27
CA VAL A 84 -2.70 6.90 12.10
C VAL A 84 -3.17 8.34 12.32
N VAL A 85 -3.39 8.71 13.58
CA VAL A 85 -3.78 10.06 13.99
C VAL A 85 -2.71 10.67 14.88
N SER A 86 -2.54 11.99 14.81
CA SER A 86 -1.79 12.70 15.85
C SER A 86 -2.60 12.68 17.14
N LYS A 87 -1.91 12.67 18.27
CA LYS A 87 -2.53 12.95 19.57
C LYS A 87 -2.99 14.39 19.66
#